data_AF-A0AAU8N305-F1
#
_entry.id   AF-A0AAU8N305-F1
#
_cell.length_a   1.000
_cell.length_b   1.000
_cell.length_c   1.000
_cell.angle_alpha   90.00
_cell.angle_beta   90.00
_cell.angle_gamma   90.00
#
_symmetry.space_group_name_H-M   'P 1'
#
loop_
_entity.id
_entity.type
_entity.pdbx_description
1 polymer ?
#
loop_
_entity_poly.entity_id
_entity_poly.type
_entity_poly.pdbx_seq_one_letter_code
_entity_poly.pdbx_strand_id
1 'polypeptide(L)'
;MDLGIYPVSLAIHLFGRPDRVTATARLLDSGVDSHGTVTLSYDTGEHVGLEVACLHSKTSVNALGSQISGESSAILLDHCQWPERISLITAPGSPEESSEDLSVTRSGEVMGPLLAEVCRLVRADARGSELHPVSASVAAIEALSEARAQIGVHFPDDDAVA
;
A
#
# COMPACT_ATOMS: atom_id res chain seq x y z
N MET A 1 -9.68 7.04 1.74
CA MET A 1 -9.24 6.63 3.11
C MET A 1 -9.36 5.14 3.37
N ASP A 2 -10.57 4.55 3.34
CA ASP A 2 -10.81 3.16 3.76
C ASP A 2 -10.02 2.09 2.97
N LEU A 3 -10.25 1.94 1.65
CA LEU A 3 -9.57 0.90 0.87
C LEU A 3 -8.21 1.34 0.32
N GLY A 4 -8.04 2.64 0.04
CA GLY A 4 -6.79 3.19 -0.48
C GLY A 4 -5.61 3.12 0.50
N ILE A 5 -5.87 2.97 1.81
CA ILE A 5 -4.80 2.83 2.81
C ILE A 5 -3.96 1.58 2.60
N TYR A 6 -4.52 0.48 2.10
CA TYR A 6 -3.81 -0.79 1.97
C TYR A 6 -2.68 -0.74 0.92
N PRO A 7 -2.94 -0.37 -0.34
CA PRO A 7 -1.86 -0.25 -1.32
C PRO A 7 -0.88 0.88 -0.98
N VAL A 8 -1.35 1.99 -0.40
CA VAL A 8 -0.47 3.09 0.03
C VAL A 8 0.46 2.66 1.16
N SER A 9 -0.07 1.97 2.19
CA SER A 9 0.73 1.49 3.32
C SER A 9 1.69 0.39 2.90
N LEU A 10 1.29 -0.50 1.97
CA LEU A 10 2.19 -1.50 1.41
C LEU A 10 3.36 -0.84 0.67
N ALA A 11 3.08 0.15 -0.18
CA ALA A 11 4.11 0.89 -0.89
C ALA A 11 5.09 1.57 0.08
N ILE A 12 4.58 2.22 1.13
CA ILE A 12 5.41 2.88 2.14
C ILE A 12 6.20 1.88 2.99
N HIS A 13 5.63 0.72 3.27
CA HIS A 13 6.33 -0.34 3.99
C HIS A 13 7.51 -0.89 3.17
N LEU A 14 7.37 -0.99 1.85
CA LEU A 14 8.40 -1.53 0.97
C LEU A 14 9.45 -0.50 0.52
N PHE A 15 9.02 0.73 0.25
CA PHE A 15 9.84 1.75 -0.44
C PHE A 15 10.01 3.04 0.38
N GLY A 16 9.41 3.12 1.57
CA GLY A 16 9.50 4.29 2.43
C GLY A 16 8.60 5.44 1.98
N ARG A 17 8.96 6.66 2.41
CA ARG A 17 8.16 7.86 2.13
C ARG A 17 8.32 8.28 0.66
N PRO A 18 7.22 8.55 -0.07
CA PRO A 18 7.30 9.08 -1.42
C PRO A 18 7.69 10.57 -1.43
N ASP A 19 8.33 11.02 -2.51
CA ASP A 19 8.68 12.42 -2.72
C ASP A 19 7.48 13.24 -3.21
N ARG A 20 6.60 12.61 -3.99
CA ARG A 20 5.41 13.25 -4.56
C ARG A 20 4.21 12.31 -4.56
N VAL A 21 3.05 12.89 -4.32
CA VAL A 21 1.75 12.22 -4.41
C VAL A 21 0.91 12.92 -5.47
N THR A 22 0.30 12.14 -6.37
CA THR A 22 -0.76 12.65 -7.25
C THR A 22 -2.01 11.76 -7.14
N ALA A 23 -3.19 12.35 -7.22
CA ALA A 23 -4.43 11.61 -7.03
C ALA A 23 -5.54 12.04 -7.98
N THR A 24 -6.36 11.06 -8.38
CA THR A 24 -7.62 11.28 -9.09
C THR A 24 -8.69 10.37 -8.51
N ALA A 25 -9.92 10.83 -8.44
CA ALA A 25 -11.03 10.03 -7.92
C ALA A 25 -12.37 10.47 -8.52
N ARG A 26 -13.34 9.57 -8.43
CA ARG A 26 -14.76 9.91 -8.60
C ARG A 26 -15.38 10.11 -7.23
N LEU A 27 -16.07 11.23 -7.05
CA LEU A 27 -16.86 11.49 -5.85
C LEU A 27 -18.30 11.03 -6.02
N LEU A 28 -18.90 10.59 -4.92
CA LEU A 28 -20.34 10.42 -4.76
C LEU A 28 -20.99 11.76 -4.35
N ASP A 29 -22.32 11.84 -4.45
CA ASP A 29 -23.10 13.00 -4.02
C ASP A 29 -22.94 13.30 -2.52
N SER A 30 -22.54 12.30 -1.73
CA SER A 30 -22.22 12.46 -0.31
C SER A 30 -20.86 13.14 -0.04
N GLY A 31 -20.06 13.39 -1.07
CA GLY A 31 -18.74 14.03 -0.94
C GLY A 31 -17.58 13.09 -0.60
N VAL A 32 -17.83 11.78 -0.46
CA VAL A 32 -16.75 10.78 -0.34
C VAL A 32 -16.35 10.20 -1.70
N ASP A 33 -15.11 9.73 -1.79
CA ASP A 33 -14.59 9.04 -2.97
C ASP A 33 -15.19 7.63 -3.13
N SER A 34 -15.68 7.31 -4.33
CA SER A 34 -16.17 5.96 -4.67
C SER A 34 -15.02 5.04 -5.10
N HIS A 35 -14.15 5.55 -5.96
CA HIS A 35 -12.99 4.88 -6.53
C HIS A 35 -11.98 5.92 -7.03
N GLY A 36 -10.73 5.52 -7.17
CA GLY A 36 -9.68 6.41 -7.64
C GLY A 36 -8.32 5.74 -7.77
N THR A 37 -7.34 6.58 -8.04
CA THR A 37 -5.93 6.20 -8.12
C THR A 37 -5.10 7.24 -7.39
N VAL A 38 -4.18 6.75 -6.56
CA VAL A 38 -3.13 7.55 -5.93
C VAL A 38 -1.80 7.05 -6.50
N THR A 39 -1.04 7.94 -7.12
CA THR A 39 0.31 7.62 -7.62
C THR A 39 1.34 8.20 -6.66
N LEU A 40 2.24 7.34 -6.19
CA LEU A 40 3.36 7.69 -5.34
C LEU A 40 4.64 7.68 -6.20
N SER A 41 5.31 8.83 -6.32
CA SER A 41 6.58 8.95 -7.05
C SER A 41 7.75 9.03 -6.07
N TYR A 42 8.82 8.31 -6.39
CA TYR A 42 10.10 8.33 -5.68
C TYR A 42 11.13 8.95 -6.63
N ASP A 43 11.38 10.24 -6.45
CA ASP A 43 12.27 11.04 -7.30
C ASP A 43 13.69 11.11 -6.72
N THR A 44 13.90 10.66 -5.48
CA THR A 44 15.19 10.66 -4.79
C THR A 44 15.47 9.35 -4.04
N GLY A 45 16.72 9.18 -3.57
CA GLY A 45 17.10 8.04 -2.73
C GLY A 45 17.30 6.73 -3.48
N GLU A 46 17.14 5.61 -2.77
CA GLU A 46 17.42 4.25 -3.28
C GLU A 46 16.45 3.83 -4.40
N HIS A 47 15.21 4.33 -4.37
CA HIS A 47 14.15 3.95 -5.30
C HIS A 47 13.88 5.01 -6.36
N VAL A 48 14.88 5.84 -6.69
CA VAL A 48 14.73 6.91 -7.68
C VAL A 48 14.20 6.39 -9.03
N GLY A 49 13.14 7.04 -9.52
CA GLY A 49 12.44 6.67 -10.75
C GLY A 49 11.33 5.63 -10.56
N LEU A 50 11.10 5.13 -9.34
CA LEU A 50 9.97 4.26 -9.03
C LEU A 50 8.66 5.05 -8.99
N GLU A 51 7.63 4.50 -9.63
CA GLU A 51 6.25 4.94 -9.46
C GLU A 51 5.38 3.79 -8.97
N VAL A 52 4.52 4.08 -7.99
CA VAL A 52 3.55 3.11 -7.47
C VAL A 52 2.15 3.65 -7.68
N ALA A 53 1.36 2.95 -8.50
CA ALA A 53 -0.05 3.26 -8.72
C ALA A 53 -0.92 2.45 -7.75
N CYS A 54 -1.54 3.15 -6.79
CA CYS A 54 -2.45 2.59 -5.81
C CYS A 54 -3.89 2.80 -6.26
N LEU A 55 -4.57 1.73 -6.66
CA LEU A 55 -5.98 1.77 -7.06
C LEU A 55 -6.89 1.34 -5.91
N HIS A 56 -8.04 2.00 -5.80
CA HIS A 56 -9.09 1.60 -4.85
C HIS A 56 -10.48 1.81 -5.45
N SER A 57 -11.44 0.98 -5.02
CA SER A 57 -12.84 1.12 -5.40
C SER A 57 -13.76 0.43 -4.40
N LYS A 58 -14.84 1.10 -4.00
CA LYS A 58 -15.98 0.50 -3.29
C LYS A 58 -17.16 0.16 -4.19
N THR A 59 -17.08 0.51 -5.47
CA THR A 59 -18.20 0.44 -6.42
C THR A 59 -17.93 -0.49 -7.61
N SER A 60 -16.74 -1.09 -7.64
CA SER A 60 -16.36 -2.11 -8.60
C SER A 60 -15.60 -3.23 -7.91
N VAL A 61 -15.71 -4.44 -8.46
CA VAL A 61 -14.87 -5.57 -8.04
C VAL A 61 -13.45 -5.31 -8.54
N ASN A 62 -12.49 -5.27 -7.62
CA ASN A 62 -11.10 -5.31 -8.01
C ASN A 62 -10.70 -6.75 -8.30
N ALA A 63 -10.56 -7.08 -9.58
CA ALA A 63 -10.11 -8.39 -10.04
C ALA A 63 -8.58 -8.46 -10.26
N LEU A 64 -7.88 -7.32 -10.13
CA LEU A 64 -6.45 -7.22 -10.36
C LEU A 64 -5.70 -7.43 -9.04
N GLY A 65 -4.70 -8.31 -9.07
CA GLY A 65 -3.70 -8.41 -8.02
C GLY A 65 -2.77 -7.19 -8.00
N SER A 66 -1.77 -7.22 -7.13
CA SER A 66 -0.67 -6.25 -7.13
C SER A 66 0.55 -6.83 -7.86
N GLN A 67 1.30 -5.97 -8.53
CA GLN A 67 2.52 -6.34 -9.23
C GLN A 67 3.65 -5.39 -8.85
N ILE A 68 4.82 -5.96 -8.58
CA ILE A 68 6.07 -5.21 -8.45
C ILE A 68 6.96 -5.65 -9.61
N SER A 69 7.19 -4.76 -10.56
CA SER A 69 7.92 -5.07 -11.80
C SER A 69 9.36 -4.56 -11.71
N GLY A 70 10.30 -5.44 -12.03
CA GLY A 70 11.68 -5.10 -12.36
C GLY A 70 11.96 -5.27 -13.85
N GLU A 71 13.22 -5.16 -14.24
CA GLU A 71 13.63 -5.19 -15.66
C GLU A 71 13.38 -6.53 -16.35
N SER A 72 13.59 -7.65 -15.63
CA SER A 72 13.51 -9.02 -16.19
C SER A 72 12.54 -9.93 -15.45
N SER A 73 11.92 -9.44 -14.38
CA SER A 73 11.03 -10.23 -13.53
C SER A 73 9.98 -9.36 -12.86
N ALA A 74 8.90 -9.98 -12.40
CA ALA A 74 7.89 -9.33 -11.59
C ALA A 74 7.45 -10.23 -10.43
N ILE A 75 7.16 -9.62 -9.29
CA ILE A 75 6.46 -10.28 -8.18
C ILE A 75 4.97 -9.98 -8.33
N LEU A 76 4.14 -11.03 -8.29
CA LEU A 76 2.69 -10.96 -8.31
C LEU A 76 2.15 -11.29 -6.92
N LEU A 77 1.23 -10.45 -6.44
CA LEU A 77 0.48 -10.65 -5.20
C LEU A 77 -1.00 -10.73 -5.55
N ASP A 78 -1.72 -11.73 -5.07
CA ASP A 78 -3.16 -11.81 -5.34
C ASP A 78 -3.99 -10.78 -4.53
N HIS A 79 -3.44 -10.28 -3.42
CA HIS A 79 -4.06 -9.22 -2.63
C HIS A 79 -3.00 -8.35 -1.94
N CYS A 80 -3.17 -7.02 -1.93
CA CYS A 80 -2.19 -6.10 -1.33
C CYS A 80 -2.14 -6.18 0.21
N GLN A 81 -3.29 -6.29 0.86
CA GLN A 81 -3.38 -6.38 2.32
C GLN A 81 -2.99 -7.76 2.86
N TRP A 82 -3.60 -8.82 2.31
CA TRP A 82 -3.45 -10.19 2.80
C TRP A 82 -3.11 -11.12 1.63
N PRO A 83 -1.89 -11.05 1.07
CA PRO A 83 -1.50 -11.94 0.00
C PRO A 83 -1.53 -13.39 0.51
N GLU A 84 -2.27 -14.24 -0.19
CA GLU A 84 -2.25 -15.70 0.01
C GLU A 84 -1.39 -16.37 -1.04
N ARG A 85 -1.31 -15.76 -2.23
CA ARG A 85 -0.47 -16.21 -3.34
C ARG A 85 0.53 -15.14 -3.72
N ILE A 86 1.79 -15.51 -3.69
CA ILE A 86 2.93 -14.70 -4.09
C ILE A 86 3.69 -15.49 -5.15
N SER A 87 3.91 -14.90 -6.31
CA SER A 87 4.66 -15.57 -7.38
C SER A 87 5.73 -14.65 -7.94
N LEU A 88 6.93 -15.19 -8.15
CA LEU A 88 7.97 -14.55 -8.93
C LEU A 88 7.90 -15.09 -10.35
N ILE A 89 7.73 -14.20 -11.33
CA ILE A 89 7.73 -14.55 -12.75
C ILE A 89 8.86 -13.82 -13.45
N THR A 90 9.49 -14.47 -14.42
CA THR A 90 10.38 -13.80 -15.37
C THR A 90 9.58 -13.21 -16.54
N ALA A 91 10.14 -12.23 -17.25
CA ALA A 91 9.49 -11.61 -18.40
C ALA A 91 9.01 -12.65 -19.44
N PRO A 92 7.76 -12.58 -19.92
CA PRO A 92 7.25 -13.49 -20.95
C PRO A 92 8.12 -13.47 -22.20
N GLY A 93 8.44 -14.64 -22.76
CA GLY A 93 9.32 -14.76 -23.93
C GLY A 93 10.81 -14.65 -23.63
N SER A 94 11.21 -14.59 -22.36
CA SER A 94 12.59 -14.82 -21.92
C SER A 94 13.01 -16.27 -22.21
N PRO A 95 14.27 -16.55 -22.60
CA PRO A 95 14.81 -17.92 -22.63
C PRO A 95 14.68 -18.66 -21.29
N GLU A 96 14.56 -17.91 -20.19
CA GLU A 96 14.43 -18.39 -18.82
C GLU A 96 12.99 -18.22 -18.26
N GLU A 97 11.97 -18.25 -19.14
CA GLU A 97 10.57 -18.13 -18.72
C GLU A 97 10.22 -19.14 -17.62
N SER A 98 9.98 -18.63 -16.42
CA SER A 98 9.73 -19.42 -15.23
C SER A 98 8.76 -18.72 -14.28
N SER A 99 8.13 -19.52 -13.42
CA SER A 99 7.28 -19.07 -12.34
C SER A 99 7.67 -19.82 -11.07
N GLU A 100 8.02 -19.09 -10.02
CA GLU A 100 8.32 -19.61 -8.69
C GLU A 100 7.19 -19.20 -7.73
N ASP A 101 6.72 -20.15 -6.92
CA ASP A 101 5.77 -19.89 -5.85
C ASP A 101 6.50 -19.47 -4.57
N LEU A 102 6.31 -18.22 -4.17
CA LEU A 102 6.88 -17.63 -2.96
C LEU A 102 5.87 -17.58 -1.80
N SER A 103 4.71 -18.21 -1.97
CA SER A 103 3.63 -18.19 -0.99
C SER A 103 4.05 -18.89 0.30
N VAL A 104 3.69 -18.30 1.44
CA VAL A 104 3.92 -18.89 2.76
C VAL A 104 2.59 -19.39 3.31
N THR A 105 2.55 -20.65 3.73
CA THR A 105 1.37 -21.18 4.41
C THR A 105 1.12 -20.42 5.71
N ARG A 106 -0.02 -19.74 5.79
CA ARG A 106 -0.49 -19.09 7.03
C ARG A 106 -1.42 -20.05 7.76
N SER A 107 -1.25 -20.16 9.08
CA SER A 107 -2.16 -20.89 9.94
C SER A 107 -2.76 -19.96 11.00
N GLY A 108 -4.02 -20.20 11.36
CA GLY A 108 -4.75 -19.37 12.32
C GLY A 108 -5.39 -18.13 11.71
N GLU A 109 -5.85 -17.22 12.57
CA GLU A 109 -6.53 -16.00 12.16
C GLU A 109 -5.56 -14.95 11.59
N VAL A 110 -6.01 -14.19 10.60
CA VAL A 110 -5.21 -13.15 9.92
C VAL A 110 -4.61 -12.13 10.90
N MET A 111 -5.35 -11.78 11.96
CA MET A 111 -4.93 -10.84 12.99
C MET A 111 -4.03 -11.46 14.08
N GLY A 112 -3.91 -12.78 14.14
CA GLY A 112 -3.15 -13.49 15.16
C GLY A 112 -1.68 -13.03 15.27
N PRO A 113 -0.93 -12.94 14.15
CA PRO A 113 0.44 -12.42 14.16
C PRO A 113 0.55 -10.97 14.63
N LEU A 114 -0.41 -10.11 14.27
CA LEU A 114 -0.41 -8.70 14.71
C LEU A 114 -0.59 -8.60 16.22
N LEU A 115 -1.54 -9.35 16.78
CA LEU A 115 -1.76 -9.38 18.23
C LEU A 115 -0.55 -9.95 18.98
N ALA A 116 0.05 -11.03 18.44
CA ALA A 116 1.25 -11.63 19.01
C ALA A 116 2.40 -10.62 19.05
N GLU A 117 2.61 -9.84 17.98
CA GLU A 117 3.64 -8.82 17.92
C GLU A 117 3.40 -7.68 18.93
N VAL A 118 2.16 -7.19 19.05
CA VAL A 118 1.80 -6.20 20.08
C VAL A 118 2.09 -6.74 21.48
N CYS A 119 1.72 -7.99 21.77
CA CYS A 119 2.00 -8.61 23.06
C CYS A 119 3.50 -8.75 23.33
N ARG A 120 4.30 -9.08 22.31
CA ARG A 120 5.75 -9.16 22.40
C ARG A 120 6.35 -7.79 22.73
N LEU A 121 5.93 -6.73 22.02
CA LEU A 121 6.40 -5.37 22.22
C LEU A 121 6.09 -4.85 23.63
N VAL A 122 4.85 -5.05 24.11
CA VAL A 122 4.44 -4.66 25.47
C VAL A 122 5.25 -5.39 26.53
N ARG A 123 5.47 -6.70 26.38
CA ARG A 123 6.30 -7.49 27.32
C ARG A 123 7.77 -7.05 27.33
N ALA A 124 8.25 -6.52 26.22
CA ALA A 124 9.61 -6.02 26.07
C ALA A 124 9.77 -4.54 26.51
N ASP A 125 8.71 -3.89 27.01
CA ASP A 125 8.67 -2.44 27.28
C ASP A 125 9.09 -1.59 26.07
N ALA A 126 8.84 -2.10 24.86
CA ALA A 126 9.15 -1.41 23.62
C ALA A 126 8.06 -0.36 23.30
N ARG A 127 8.49 0.81 22.79
CA ARG A 127 7.59 1.92 22.45
C ARG A 127 7.16 1.96 20.98
N GLY A 128 7.61 1.02 20.17
CA GLY A 128 7.29 0.95 18.75
C GLY A 128 7.78 -0.35 18.14
N SER A 129 7.24 -0.67 16.96
CA SER A 129 7.70 -1.79 16.14
C SER A 129 8.77 -1.30 15.17
N GLU A 130 9.87 -2.03 15.04
CA GLU A 130 10.85 -1.78 13.98
C GLU A 130 10.29 -2.13 12.60
N LEU A 131 9.41 -3.14 12.53
CA LEU A 131 8.74 -3.55 11.30
C LEU A 131 7.62 -2.59 10.88
N HIS A 132 6.94 -2.00 11.86
CA HIS A 132 5.88 -1.00 11.68
C HIS A 132 6.19 0.27 12.48
N PRO A 133 7.21 1.05 12.07
CA PRO A 133 7.59 2.26 12.78
C PRO A 133 6.50 3.33 12.62
N VAL A 134 6.34 4.17 13.65
CA VAL A 134 5.35 5.26 13.65
C VAL A 134 5.52 6.19 12.44
N SER A 135 6.75 6.40 11.99
CA SER A 135 7.06 7.20 10.80
C SER A 135 6.39 6.68 9.52
N ALA A 136 6.23 5.35 9.38
CA ALA A 136 5.54 4.76 8.24
C ALA A 136 4.03 5.03 8.31
N SER A 137 3.42 4.94 9.49
CA SER A 137 2.01 5.31 9.68
C SER A 137 1.76 6.79 9.40
N VAL A 138 2.65 7.67 9.86
CA VAL A 138 2.58 9.11 9.58
C VAL A 138 2.70 9.37 8.07
N ALA A 139 3.69 8.76 7.40
CA ALA A 139 3.85 8.92 5.96
C ALA A 139 2.61 8.46 5.17
N ALA A 140 1.95 7.38 5.58
CA ALA A 140 0.74 6.89 4.93
C ALA A 140 -0.45 7.85 5.09
N ILE A 141 -0.64 8.40 6.29
CA ILE A 141 -1.71 9.37 6.54
C ILE A 141 -1.43 10.71 5.85
N GLU A 142 -0.18 11.16 5.78
CA GLU A 142 0.20 12.36 5.03
C GLU A 142 -0.02 12.17 3.53
N ALA A 143 0.39 11.03 2.97
CA ALA A 143 0.15 10.73 1.55
C ALA A 143 -1.34 10.66 1.21
N LEU A 144 -2.15 10.03 2.07
CA LEU A 144 -3.60 10.01 1.88
C LEU A 144 -4.25 11.37 2.10
N SER A 145 -3.76 12.19 3.03
CA SER A 145 -4.26 13.54 3.26
C SER A 145 -3.99 14.43 2.05
N GLU A 146 -2.79 14.37 1.49
CA GLU A 146 -2.43 15.07 0.25
C GLU A 146 -3.32 14.61 -0.91
N ALA A 147 -3.45 13.29 -1.12
CA ALA A 147 -4.33 12.74 -2.14
C ALA A 147 -5.78 13.22 -1.97
N ARG A 148 -6.28 13.26 -0.74
CA ARG A 148 -7.64 13.69 -0.39
C ARG A 148 -7.86 15.17 -0.70
N ALA A 149 -6.88 16.02 -0.39
CA ALA A 149 -6.92 17.44 -0.72
C ALA A 149 -6.98 17.66 -2.24
N GLN A 150 -6.19 16.92 -3.03
CA GLN A 150 -6.19 17.03 -4.49
C GLN A 150 -7.54 16.65 -5.13
N ILE A 151 -8.26 15.68 -4.55
CA ILE A 151 -9.56 15.24 -5.07
C ILE A 151 -10.76 16.01 -4.47
N GLY A 152 -10.51 17.00 -3.61
CA GLY A 152 -11.54 17.87 -3.05
C GLY A 152 -12.45 17.21 -2.00
N VAL A 153 -11.97 16.16 -1.32
CA VAL A 153 -12.69 15.58 -0.18
C VAL A 153 -12.24 16.31 1.08
N HIS A 154 -13.17 16.89 1.85
CA HIS A 154 -12.87 17.67 3.05
C HIS A 154 -13.52 17.05 4.28
N PHE A 155 -12.81 17.02 5.41
CA PHE A 155 -13.32 16.58 6.70
C PHE A 155 -13.45 17.78 7.64
N PRO A 156 -14.39 17.75 8.61
CA PRO A 156 -14.60 18.86 9.54
C PRO A 156 -13.33 19.30 10.30
N ASP A 157 -12.42 18.36 10.57
CA ASP A 157 -11.19 18.64 11.33
C ASP A 157 -10.09 19.32 10.51
N ASP A 158 -10.22 19.39 9.17
CA ASP A 158 -9.21 20.06 8.32
C ASP A 158 -9.17 21.57 8.59
N ASP A 159 -10.32 22.15 8.90
CA ASP A 159 -10.46 23.58 9.19
C ASP A 159 -9.88 23.95 10.58
N ALA A 160 -9.65 22.95 11.45
CA ALA A 160 -9.12 23.17 12.80
C ALA A 160 -7.58 23.25 12.85
N VAL A 161 -6.90 22.92 11.76
CA VAL A 161 -5.43 22.88 11.65
C VAL A 161 -4.90 24.01 10.74
N ALA A 162 -5.79 24.82 10.16
CA ALA A 162 -5.47 25.93 9.25
C ALA A 162 -5.10 27.24 9.99
#